data_AF-A0A3T0N800-F1
#
_entry.id   AF-A0A3T0N800-F1
#
_cell.length_a   1.000
_cell.length_b   1.000
_cell.length_c   1.000
_cell.angle_alpha   90.00
_cell.angle_beta   90.00
_cell.angle_gamma   90.00
#
_symmetry.space_group_name_H-M   'P 1'
#
loop_
_entity.id
_entity.type
_entity.pdbx_description
1 polymer ?
#
loop_
_entity_poly.entity_id
_entity_poly.type
_entity_poly.pdbx_seq_one_letter_code
_entity_poly.pdbx_strand_id
1 'polypeptide(L)'
;MTDLTPSIPLSISTSHQASTAQQDPLRQAATQLEATFLAEMLKSAGMGESRETFGGGSGEDQFSTFLIRAQAEQMAQAGGIGLAESLYHSLKEAQND
;
A
#
# COMPACT_ATOMS: atom_id res chain seq x y z
N MET A 1 31.76 55.51 14.84
CA MET A 1 30.50 54.80 15.14
C MET A 1 30.57 53.49 14.38
N THR A 2 31.02 52.44 15.07
CA THR A 2 31.36 51.14 14.51
C THR A 2 30.16 50.22 14.59
N ASP A 3 29.97 49.45 13.51
CA ASP A 3 29.30 48.15 13.38
C ASP A 3 28.03 47.83 14.15
N LEU A 4 26.97 47.52 13.39
CA LEU A 4 26.06 46.41 13.72
C LEU A 4 25.53 45.76 12.43
N THR A 5 26.23 44.76 11.91
CA THR A 5 25.57 43.67 11.17
C THR A 5 25.24 42.55 12.15
N PRO A 6 23.99 42.06 12.24
CA PRO A 6 23.73 40.83 12.96
C PRO A 6 23.96 39.62 12.05
N SER A 7 25.04 38.89 12.32
CA SER A 7 25.25 37.52 11.85
C SER A 7 24.47 36.57 12.76
N ILE A 8 23.53 35.79 12.20
CA ILE A 8 22.94 34.64 12.90
C ILE A 8 23.17 33.41 12.02
N PRO A 9 24.02 32.45 12.43
CA PRO A 9 24.04 31.14 11.81
C PRO A 9 22.92 30.29 12.43
N LEU A 10 21.90 29.96 11.65
CA LEU A 10 20.93 28.95 12.06
C LEU A 10 21.47 27.56 11.69
N SER A 11 22.24 26.96 12.58
CA SER A 11 22.59 25.54 12.50
C SER A 11 21.37 24.70 12.90
N ILE A 12 20.59 24.27 11.91
CA ILE A 12 19.63 23.19 12.08
C ILE A 12 20.34 21.85 11.88
N SER A 13 20.82 21.27 12.98
CA SER A 13 21.14 19.84 13.01
C SER A 13 19.84 19.04 13.05
N THR A 14 19.18 18.89 11.90
CA THR A 14 18.17 17.85 11.74
C THR A 14 18.90 16.52 11.57
N SER A 15 19.09 15.80 12.67
CA SER A 15 19.27 14.36 12.63
C SER A 15 17.96 13.73 12.16
N HIS A 16 17.69 13.82 10.86
CA HIS A 16 16.66 13.03 10.22
C HIS A 16 17.23 11.61 10.08
N GLN A 17 17.28 10.88 11.18
CA GLN A 17 17.17 9.43 11.10
C GLN A 17 15.72 9.14 10.71
N ALA A 18 15.39 9.42 9.46
CA ALA A 18 14.49 8.55 8.74
C ALA A 18 15.22 7.21 8.75
N SER A 19 14.97 6.41 9.79
CA SER A 19 15.07 4.99 9.66
C SER A 19 14.20 4.68 8.46
N THR A 20 14.82 4.52 7.29
CA THR A 20 14.32 3.64 6.26
C THR A 20 14.12 2.32 6.99
N ALA A 21 12.95 2.15 7.60
CA ALA A 21 12.48 0.88 8.10
C ALA A 21 12.51 0.03 6.85
N GLN A 22 13.60 -0.71 6.69
CA GLN A 22 13.83 -1.60 5.59
C GLN A 22 12.62 -2.51 5.62
N GLN A 23 11.69 -2.29 4.68
CA GLN A 23 10.39 -2.94 4.76
C GLN A 23 10.68 -4.43 4.73
N ASP A 24 10.30 -5.10 5.82
CA ASP A 24 10.55 -6.51 5.99
C ASP A 24 9.94 -7.24 4.77
N PRO A 25 10.74 -7.99 3.98
CA PRO A 25 10.26 -8.64 2.77
C PRO A 25 9.09 -9.58 3.06
N LEU A 26 9.02 -10.17 4.26
CA LEU A 26 7.88 -10.97 4.69
C LEU A 26 6.61 -10.13 4.88
N ARG A 27 6.75 -8.91 5.39
CA ARG A 27 5.62 -7.98 5.58
C ARG A 27 5.11 -7.49 4.23
N GLN A 28 6.00 -7.23 3.28
CA GLN A 28 5.63 -6.91 1.91
C GLN A 28 4.89 -8.08 1.25
N ALA A 29 5.42 -9.31 1.35
CA ALA A 29 4.77 -10.49 0.82
C ALA A 29 3.38 -10.73 1.45
N ALA A 30 3.26 -10.58 2.76
CA ALA A 30 1.98 -10.71 3.47
C ALA A 30 0.95 -9.67 3.02
N THR A 31 1.37 -8.41 2.83
CA THR A 31 0.52 -7.33 2.32
C THR A 31 0.06 -7.62 0.89
N GLN A 32 0.94 -8.16 0.04
CA GLN A 32 0.63 -8.53 -1.33
C GLN A 32 -0.34 -9.72 -1.41
N LEU A 33 -0.23 -10.67 -0.48
CA LEU A 33 -1.17 -11.78 -0.34
C LEU A 33 -2.56 -11.27 0.07
N GLU A 34 -2.64 -10.36 1.04
CA GLU A 34 -3.91 -9.73 1.42
C GLU A 34 -4.52 -8.94 0.26
N ALA A 35 -3.72 -8.18 -0.49
CA ALA A 35 -4.20 -7.46 -1.68
C ALA A 35 -4.77 -8.42 -2.73
N THR A 36 -4.13 -9.56 -2.96
CA THR A 36 -4.62 -10.58 -3.91
C THR A 36 -5.94 -11.18 -3.42
N PHE A 37 -6.06 -11.49 -2.13
CA PHE A 37 -7.30 -11.96 -1.54
C PHE A 37 -8.43 -10.93 -1.68
N LEU A 38 -8.16 -9.66 -1.36
CA LEU A 38 -9.12 -8.57 -1.48
C LEU A 38 -9.57 -8.38 -2.94
N ALA A 39 -8.67 -8.49 -3.92
CA ALA A 39 -9.03 -8.39 -5.33
C ALA A 39 -10.06 -9.48 -5.72
N GLU A 40 -9.85 -10.72 -5.28
CA GLU A 40 -10.79 -11.82 -5.52
C GLU A 40 -12.13 -11.61 -4.79
N MET A 41 -12.11 -11.08 -3.57
CA MET A 41 -13.33 -10.74 -2.83
C MET A 41 -14.12 -9.61 -3.49
N LEU A 42 -13.45 -8.56 -3.97
CA LEU A 42 -14.08 -7.46 -4.70
C LEU A 42 -14.72 -7.98 -5.98
N LYS A 43 -13.98 -8.77 -6.77
CA LYS A 43 -14.51 -9.42 -7.97
C LYS A 43 -15.72 -10.30 -7.66
N SER A 44 -15.65 -11.11 -6.61
CA SER A 44 -16.75 -11.98 -6.17
C SER A 44 -17.98 -11.21 -5.68
N ALA A 45 -17.78 -9.98 -5.18
CA ALA A 45 -18.85 -9.07 -4.79
C ALA A 45 -19.52 -8.37 -6.00
N GLY A 46 -19.13 -8.69 -7.23
CA GLY A 46 -19.66 -8.10 -8.46
C GLY A 46 -19.01 -6.76 -8.83
N MET A 47 -17.90 -6.38 -8.18
CA MET A 47 -17.16 -5.19 -8.63
C MET A 47 -16.55 -5.44 -9.99
N GLY A 48 -16.73 -4.46 -10.89
CA GLY A 48 -16.17 -4.50 -12.24
C GLY A 48 -16.97 -5.29 -13.26
N GLU A 49 -18.18 -5.73 -12.91
CA GLU A 49 -19.15 -6.23 -13.88
C GLU A 49 -19.81 -5.06 -14.63
N SER A 50 -19.82 -5.13 -15.96
CA SER A 50 -20.45 -4.12 -16.82
C SER A 50 -21.95 -4.06 -16.57
N ARG A 51 -22.51 -2.85 -16.38
CA ARG A 51 -23.95 -2.67 -16.15
C ARG A 51 -24.75 -2.90 -17.44
N GLU A 52 -25.79 -3.73 -17.36
CA GLU A 52 -26.70 -4.07 -18.48
C GLU A 52 -27.34 -2.85 -19.18
N THR A 53 -27.51 -1.73 -18.48
CA THR A 53 -28.13 -0.51 -19.03
C THR A 53 -27.15 0.65 -18.89
N PHE A 54 -26.61 1.12 -20.01
CA PHE A 54 -25.57 2.17 -20.10
C PHE A 54 -24.17 1.80 -19.55
N GLY A 55 -23.80 0.52 -19.44
CA GLY A 55 -22.44 0.07 -19.06
C GLY A 55 -21.60 -0.31 -20.27
N GLY A 56 -20.35 0.09 -20.26
CA GLY A 56 -19.40 0.09 -21.37
C GLY A 56 -19.14 -1.28 -21.98
N GLY A 57 -18.84 -1.25 -23.28
CA GLY A 57 -18.58 -2.46 -24.08
C GLY A 57 -17.29 -3.17 -23.66
N SER A 58 -16.83 -4.09 -24.52
CA SER A 58 -15.69 -5.00 -24.28
C SER A 58 -14.38 -4.39 -23.77
N GLY A 59 -14.20 -3.07 -23.85
CA GLY A 59 -13.08 -2.37 -23.21
C GLY A 59 -13.21 -2.28 -21.68
N GLU A 60 -14.42 -2.08 -21.14
CA GLU A 60 -14.65 -1.89 -19.71
C GLU A 60 -14.23 -3.12 -18.91
N ASP A 61 -14.62 -4.31 -19.34
CA ASP A 61 -14.26 -5.58 -18.69
C ASP A 61 -12.73 -5.77 -18.59
N GLN A 62 -11.98 -5.30 -19.59
CA GLN A 62 -10.52 -5.38 -19.59
C GLN A 62 -9.89 -4.39 -18.62
N PHE A 63 -10.48 -3.20 -18.46
CA PHE A 63 -9.99 -2.18 -17.52
C PHE A 63 -10.46 -2.42 -16.08
N SER A 64 -11.60 -3.08 -15.87
CA SER A 64 -12.18 -3.32 -14.56
C SER A 64 -11.25 -4.18 -13.69
N THR A 65 -10.62 -5.20 -14.27
CA THR A 65 -9.65 -6.05 -13.55
C THR A 65 -8.46 -5.24 -13.02
N PHE A 66 -7.93 -4.29 -13.81
CA PHE A 66 -6.84 -3.43 -13.36
C PHE A 66 -7.26 -2.50 -12.21
N LEU A 67 -8.47 -1.94 -12.30
CA LEU A 67 -9.01 -1.06 -11.27
C LEU A 67 -9.28 -1.81 -9.96
N ILE A 68 -9.85 -3.01 -10.03
CA ILE A 68 -10.08 -3.88 -8.86
C ILE A 68 -8.75 -4.18 -8.17
N ARG A 69 -7.73 -4.57 -8.94
CA ARG A 69 -6.41 -4.86 -8.38
C ARG A 69 -5.80 -3.64 -7.72
N ALA A 70 -5.81 -2.48 -8.38
CA ALA A 70 -5.28 -1.24 -7.82
C ALA A 70 -6.00 -0.86 -6.52
N GLN A 71 -7.33 -0.99 -6.50
CA GLN A 71 -8.14 -0.74 -5.30
C GLN A 71 -7.76 -1.70 -4.17
N ALA A 72 -7.63 -2.99 -4.45
CA ALA A 72 -7.25 -4.00 -3.46
C ALA A 72 -5.85 -3.76 -2.88
N GLU A 73 -4.87 -3.38 -3.72
CA GLU A 73 -3.53 -2.99 -3.30
C GLU A 73 -3.57 -1.78 -2.36
N GLN A 74 -4.35 -0.74 -2.70
CA GLN A 74 -4.50 0.43 -1.83
C GLN A 74 -5.21 0.08 -0.51
N MET A 75 -6.23 -0.79 -0.56
CA MET A 75 -6.91 -1.25 0.65
C MET A 75 -5.94 -1.98 1.59
N ALA A 76 -5.17 -2.95 1.09
CA ALA A 76 -4.18 -3.65 1.90
C ALA A 76 -3.12 -2.69 2.47
N GLN A 77 -2.62 -1.76 1.66
CA GLN A 77 -1.63 -0.76 2.09
C GLN A 77 -2.18 0.21 3.15
N ALA A 78 -3.48 0.50 3.13
CA ALA A 78 -4.18 1.31 4.12
C ALA A 78 -4.55 0.55 5.41
N GLY A 79 -4.18 -0.73 5.53
CA GLY A 79 -4.44 -1.58 6.70
C GLY A 79 -5.38 -2.76 6.43
N GLY A 80 -5.99 -2.82 5.24
CA GLY A 80 -6.74 -3.96 4.75
C GLY A 80 -7.86 -4.41 5.68
N ILE A 81 -7.98 -5.73 5.82
CA ILE A 81 -8.88 -6.39 6.76
C ILE A 81 -8.10 -7.06 7.91
N GLY A 82 -6.78 -6.83 7.97
CA GLY A 82 -5.88 -7.35 8.99
C GLY A 82 -5.29 -8.73 8.69
N LEU A 83 -5.52 -9.30 7.50
CA LEU A 83 -4.94 -10.59 7.11
C LEU A 83 -3.42 -10.52 6.95
N ALA A 84 -2.90 -9.38 6.48
CA ALA A 84 -1.45 -9.21 6.31
C ALA A 84 -0.67 -9.43 7.61
N GLU A 85 -1.22 -9.06 8.76
CA GLU A 85 -0.52 -9.26 10.04
C GLU A 85 -0.47 -10.75 10.42
N SER A 86 -1.57 -11.48 10.26
CA SER A 86 -1.61 -12.92 10.50
C SER A 86 -0.65 -13.66 9.57
N LEU A 87 -0.67 -13.32 8.28
CA LEU A 87 0.20 -13.93 7.28
C LEU A 87 1.67 -13.62 7.55
N TYR A 88 1.99 -12.40 7.97
CA TYR A 88 3.34 -12.02 8.34
C TYR A 88 3.90 -12.89 9.48
N HIS A 89 3.12 -13.11 10.54
CA HIS A 89 3.53 -13.95 11.65
C HIS A 89 3.75 -15.41 11.21
N SER A 90 2.81 -15.98 10.44
CA SER A 90 2.95 -17.35 9.93
C SER A 90 4.14 -17.52 8.99
N LEU A 91 4.40 -16.55 8.11
CA LEU A 91 5.56 -16.56 7.22
C LEU A 91 6.88 -16.45 7.99
N LYS A 92 6.90 -15.68 9.08
CA LYS A 92 8.07 -15.55 9.96
C LYS A 92 8.33 -16.83 10.75
N GLU A 93 7.28 -17.49 11.26
CA GLU A 93 7.41 -18.78 11.93
C GLU A 93 7.97 -19.83 10.97
N ALA A 94 7.40 -19.96 9.76
CA ALA A 94 7.84 -20.92 8.75
C ALA A 94 9.27 -20.72 8.24
N GLN A 95 9.86 -19.53 8.45
CA GLN A 95 11.23 -19.22 8.05
C GLN A 95 12.26 -19.55 9.15
N ASN A 96 11.81 -19.75 10.39
CA ASN A 96 12.65 -20.08 11.55
C ASN A 96 12.73 -21.58 11.84
N ASP A 97 11.91 -22.39 11.16
CA ASP A 97 11.94 -23.87 11.16
C ASP A 97 12.86 -24.41 10.06
#